data_AF-A0A9D7S933-F1
#
_entry.id   AF-A0A9D7S933-F1
#
_cell.length_a   1.000
_cell.length_b   1.000
_cell.length_c   1.000
_cell.angle_alpha   90.00
_cell.angle_beta   90.00
_cell.angle_gamma   90.00
#
_symmetry.space_group_name_H-M   'P 1'
#
loop_
_entity.id
_entity.type
_entity.pdbx_description
1 polymer ?
#
loop_
_entity_poly.entity_id
_entity_poly.type
_entity_poly.pdbx_seq_one_letter_code
_entity_poly.pdbx_strand_id
1 'polypeptide(L)'
;MELVIPKAFISYSHDTLEHKKWVLELATRLRNNGIDAILDQFELQAGDDVPHFMETNLANANKILMISTERYVEKANNGEGGVGYEKMIITSNLLKRIDENKIIPLIRQSGTTKVPTFLKSKLYINFSKNDDFEFSYDDLVRSIHNTPLFKKPPIGNNPFQQIEKEKIGGDIETLNLVLKTIATMQDNSAYVSGKDIAVKLNISYMFFRAVFMKLEELGYAEWSHVNFNARITNKGILYAYNNGLV
;
A
#
# COMPACT_ATOMS: atom_id res chain seq x y z
N MET A 1 3.49 18.19 -1.64
CA MET A 1 2.29 17.47 -2.10
C MET A 1 1.15 18.00 -1.25
N GLU A 2 0.14 18.64 -1.84
CA GLU A 2 -1.05 19.01 -1.07
C GLU A 2 -1.67 17.76 -0.45
N LEU A 3 -2.00 17.82 0.83
CA LEU A 3 -2.75 16.79 1.53
C LEU A 3 -4.17 16.81 0.98
N VAL A 4 -4.42 16.03 -0.07
CA VAL A 4 -5.76 15.81 -0.59
C VAL A 4 -6.48 14.87 0.36
N ILE A 5 -7.46 15.41 1.09
CA ILE A 5 -8.33 14.63 1.99
C ILE A 5 -9.30 13.82 1.12
N PRO A 6 -9.25 12.48 1.13
CA PRO A 6 -10.15 11.66 0.33
C PRO A 6 -11.59 11.79 0.85
N LYS A 7 -12.53 11.98 -0.07
CA LYS A 7 -13.98 11.98 0.19
C LYS A 7 -14.55 10.58 0.07
N ALA A 8 -15.22 10.11 1.12
CA ALA A 8 -15.85 8.80 1.17
C ALA A 8 -17.37 8.95 1.37
N PHE A 9 -18.15 8.65 0.35
CA PHE A 9 -19.61 8.66 0.45
C PHE A 9 -20.12 7.34 1.05
N ILE A 10 -20.97 7.39 2.07
CA ILE A 10 -21.49 6.21 2.76
C ILE A 10 -22.94 5.96 2.37
N SER A 11 -23.17 4.85 1.66
CA SER A 11 -24.50 4.35 1.35
C SER A 11 -24.84 3.14 2.22
N TYR A 12 -25.95 3.23 2.94
CA TYR A 12 -26.43 2.21 3.87
C TYR A 12 -27.97 2.24 3.92
N SER A 13 -28.56 1.21 4.51
CA SER A 13 -30.01 1.10 4.67
C SER A 13 -30.42 1.52 6.08
N HIS A 14 -31.57 2.18 6.20
CA HIS A 14 -32.09 2.66 7.49
C HIS A 14 -32.78 1.51 8.23
N ASP A 15 -32.04 0.45 8.53
CA ASP A 15 -32.60 -0.83 9.00
C ASP A 15 -33.08 -0.77 10.44
N THR A 16 -32.18 -0.44 11.36
CA THR A 16 -32.44 -0.32 12.80
C THR A 16 -31.67 0.85 13.40
N LEU A 17 -32.01 1.26 14.62
CA LEU A 17 -31.29 2.32 15.33
C LEU A 17 -29.84 1.90 15.64
N GLU A 18 -29.62 0.64 15.98
CA GLU A 18 -28.28 0.08 16.23
C GLU A 18 -27.42 0.15 14.97
N HIS A 19 -27.99 -0.19 13.81
CA HIS A 19 -27.27 -0.10 12.55
C HIS A 19 -26.92 1.36 12.21
N LYS A 20 -27.87 2.29 12.33
CA LYS A 20 -27.62 3.73 12.13
C LYS A 20 -26.51 4.26 13.02
N LYS A 21 -26.53 3.89 14.30
CA LYS A 21 -25.49 4.26 15.26
C LYS A 21 -24.14 3.68 14.89
N TRP A 22 -24.09 2.42 14.48
CA TRP A 22 -22.85 1.78 14.03
C TRP A 22 -22.24 2.48 12.80
N VAL A 23 -23.08 2.85 11.82
CA VAL A 23 -22.64 3.61 10.64
C VAL A 23 -22.13 4.99 11.02
N LEU A 24 -22.79 5.68 11.95
CA LEU A 24 -22.38 6.96 12.49
C LEU A 24 -21.01 6.89 13.17
N GLU A 25 -20.79 5.87 14.00
CA GLU A 25 -19.51 5.63 14.68
C GLU A 25 -18.38 5.33 13.68
N LEU A 26 -18.67 4.51 12.66
CA LEU A 26 -17.73 4.25 11.57
C LEU A 26 -17.36 5.53 10.83
N ALA A 27 -18.35 6.33 10.41
CA ALA A 27 -18.13 7.59 9.71
C ALA A 27 -17.31 8.58 10.56
N THR A 28 -17.60 8.65 11.86
CA THR A 28 -16.85 9.48 12.81
C THR A 28 -15.39 9.04 12.92
N ARG A 29 -15.13 7.74 13.05
CA ARG A 29 -13.75 7.21 13.06
C ARG A 29 -13.02 7.52 11.75
N LEU A 30 -13.67 7.38 10.59
CA LEU A 30 -13.08 7.72 9.29
C LEU A 30 -12.66 9.20 9.26
N ARG A 31 -13.52 10.11 9.72
CA ARG A 31 -13.19 11.55 9.84
C ARG A 31 -11.97 11.82 10.72
N ASN A 32 -11.88 11.11 11.86
CA ASN A 32 -10.71 11.19 12.74
C ASN A 32 -9.42 10.63 12.10
N ASN A 33 -9.51 9.89 11.00
CA ASN A 33 -8.38 9.35 10.23
C ASN A 33 -8.12 10.12 8.92
N GLY A 34 -8.54 11.38 8.86
CA GLY A 34 -8.26 12.25 7.71
C GLY A 34 -9.01 11.86 6.44
N ILE A 35 -10.22 11.32 6.58
CA ILE A 35 -11.12 10.98 5.47
C ILE A 35 -12.38 11.84 5.62
N ASP A 36 -12.74 12.59 4.59
CA ASP A 36 -14.00 13.35 4.59
C ASP A 36 -15.17 12.41 4.32
N ALA A 37 -15.66 11.78 5.40
CA ALA A 37 -16.80 10.88 5.34
C ALA A 37 -18.10 11.69 5.21
N ILE A 38 -18.80 11.45 4.09
CA ILE A 38 -20.07 12.07 3.72
C ILE A 38 -21.18 11.10 4.13
N LEU A 39 -21.99 11.52 5.10
CA LEU A 39 -23.07 10.74 5.68
C LEU A 39 -24.33 11.61 5.79
N ASP A 40 -25.47 11.05 5.44
CA ASP A 40 -26.76 11.76 5.54
C ASP A 40 -27.07 12.26 6.95
N GLN A 41 -26.74 11.48 7.99
CA GLN A 41 -26.92 11.87 9.39
C GLN A 41 -26.14 13.14 9.77
N PHE A 42 -25.11 13.51 9.00
CA PHE A 42 -24.36 14.76 9.21
C PHE A 42 -24.88 15.91 8.36
N GLU A 43 -25.35 15.63 7.15
CA GLU A 43 -25.53 16.66 6.12
C GLU A 43 -26.99 16.96 5.77
N LEU A 44 -27.91 16.00 5.97
CA LEU A 44 -29.32 16.18 5.60
C LEU A 44 -30.17 16.70 6.76
N GLN A 45 -31.08 17.61 6.44
CA GLN A 45 -32.10 18.20 7.31
C GLN A 45 -33.51 18.03 6.73
N ALA A 46 -34.52 18.33 7.54
CA ALA A 46 -35.91 18.27 7.10
C ALA A 46 -36.15 19.28 5.96
N GLY A 47 -36.55 18.78 4.79
CA GLY A 47 -36.80 19.58 3.59
C GLY A 47 -35.77 19.37 2.46
N ASP A 48 -34.65 18.72 2.75
CA ASP A 48 -33.61 18.49 1.75
C ASP A 48 -34.00 17.47 0.68
N ASP A 49 -33.45 17.67 -0.52
CA ASP A 49 -33.61 16.79 -1.67
C ASP A 49 -32.62 15.61 -1.59
N VAL A 50 -33.08 14.50 -1.01
CA VAL A 50 -32.34 13.24 -0.88
C VAL A 50 -31.78 12.73 -2.23
N PRO A 51 -32.57 12.65 -3.32
CA PRO A 51 -32.03 12.33 -4.65
C PRO A 51 -30.87 13.23 -5.07
N HIS A 52 -31.02 14.55 -4.94
CA HIS A 52 -29.97 15.49 -5.34
C HIS A 52 -28.69 15.30 -4.52
N PHE A 53 -28.83 15.09 -3.21
CA PHE A 53 -27.72 14.76 -2.32
C PHE A 53 -26.98 13.49 -2.76
N MET A 54 -27.73 12.43 -3.07
CA MET A 54 -27.18 11.15 -3.54
C MET A 54 -26.41 11.32 -4.85
N GLU A 55 -27.03 11.90 -5.87
CA GLU A 55 -26.41 12.07 -7.19
C GLU A 55 -25.13 12.92 -7.12
N THR A 56 -25.18 14.01 -6.36
CA THR A 56 -24.04 14.92 -6.16
C THR A 56 -22.87 14.21 -5.50
N ASN A 57 -23.12 13.47 -4.42
CA ASN A 57 -22.05 12.83 -3.66
C ASN A 57 -21.51 11.57 -4.35
N LEU A 58 -22.34 10.82 -5.06
CA LEU A 58 -21.90 9.70 -5.88
C LEU A 58 -20.95 10.15 -7.00
N ALA A 59 -21.21 11.31 -7.62
CA ALA A 59 -20.33 11.86 -8.65
C ALA A 59 -18.99 12.33 -8.07
N ASN A 60 -19.03 13.07 -6.95
CA ASN A 60 -17.89 13.81 -6.41
C ASN A 60 -17.00 13.00 -5.44
N ALA A 61 -17.49 11.89 -4.87
CA ALA A 61 -16.69 11.10 -3.93
C ALA A 61 -15.51 10.40 -4.62
N ASN A 62 -14.42 10.23 -3.86
CA ASN A 62 -13.27 9.43 -4.28
C ASN A 62 -13.55 7.94 -4.06
N LYS A 63 -14.23 7.60 -2.97
CA LYS A 63 -14.67 6.24 -2.64
C LYS A 63 -16.15 6.23 -2.24
N ILE A 64 -16.84 5.14 -2.52
CA ILE A 64 -18.25 4.92 -2.18
C ILE A 64 -18.31 3.65 -1.33
N LEU A 65 -18.64 3.80 -0.05
CA LEU A 65 -18.75 2.70 0.90
C LEU A 65 -20.19 2.19 0.89
N MET A 66 -20.37 0.93 0.48
CA MET A 66 -21.70 0.30 0.42
C MET A 66 -21.87 -0.69 1.56
N ILE A 67 -22.59 -0.28 2.60
CA ILE A 67 -22.79 -1.07 3.81
C ILE A 67 -23.90 -2.09 3.56
N SER A 68 -23.47 -3.28 3.17
CA SER A 68 -24.30 -4.39 2.72
C SER A 68 -24.80 -5.20 3.91
N THR A 69 -25.93 -4.80 4.49
CA THR A 69 -26.77 -5.66 5.33
C THR A 69 -27.63 -6.57 4.46
N GLU A 70 -28.32 -7.56 5.02
CA GLU A 70 -29.25 -8.41 4.27
C GLU A 70 -30.34 -7.58 3.59
N ARG A 71 -30.91 -6.61 4.32
CA ARG A 71 -31.97 -5.72 3.82
C ARG A 71 -31.45 -4.73 2.77
N TYR A 72 -30.21 -4.26 2.91
CA TYR A 72 -29.57 -3.46 1.86
C TYR A 72 -29.47 -4.23 0.55
N VAL A 73 -28.98 -5.47 0.62
CA VAL A 73 -28.76 -6.33 -0.56
C VAL A 73 -30.08 -6.64 -1.26
N GLU A 74 -31.13 -6.96 -0.50
CA GLU A 74 -32.48 -7.22 -1.03
C GLU A 74 -33.00 -6.01 -1.82
N LYS A 75 -33.01 -4.83 -1.19
CA LYS A 75 -33.50 -3.60 -1.82
C LYS A 75 -32.69 -3.18 -3.04
N ALA A 76 -31.36 -3.27 -2.96
CA ALA A 76 -30.46 -2.94 -4.06
C ALA A 76 -30.69 -3.86 -5.28
N ASN A 77 -30.98 -5.15 -5.06
CA ASN A 77 -31.27 -6.10 -6.12
C ASN A 77 -32.66 -5.93 -6.72
N ASN A 78 -33.67 -5.61 -5.91
CA ASN A 78 -35.02 -5.37 -6.40
C ASN A 78 -35.13 -4.04 -7.17
N GLY A 79 -34.12 -3.16 -7.05
CA GLY A 79 -34.17 -1.82 -7.63
C GLY A 79 -35.19 -0.92 -6.93
N GLU A 80 -35.57 -1.27 -5.70
CA GLU A 80 -36.54 -0.54 -4.89
C GLU A 80 -35.91 0.75 -4.35
N GLY A 81 -35.97 1.81 -5.15
CA GLY A 81 -35.76 3.18 -4.70
C GLY A 81 -37.07 3.72 -4.15
N GLY A 82 -37.39 3.39 -2.89
CA GLY A 82 -38.65 3.78 -2.26
C GLY A 82 -38.76 5.28 -1.95
N VAL A 83 -39.64 5.64 -1.02
CA VAL A 83 -39.87 7.05 -0.62
C VAL A 83 -38.97 7.46 0.54
N GLY A 84 -38.56 8.73 0.57
CA GLY A 84 -37.68 9.26 1.62
C GLY A 84 -36.28 8.64 1.60
N TYR A 85 -35.80 8.20 2.77
CA TYR A 85 -34.45 7.67 2.96
C TYR A 85 -34.16 6.36 2.21
N GLU A 86 -35.16 5.66 1.70
CA GLU A 86 -34.93 4.45 0.86
C GLU A 86 -34.18 4.78 -0.43
N LYS A 87 -34.18 6.05 -0.86
CA LYS A 87 -33.35 6.54 -1.96
C LYS A 87 -31.86 6.57 -1.65
N MET A 88 -31.45 6.37 -0.39
CA MET A 88 -30.05 6.28 0.02
C MET A 88 -29.39 4.95 -0.35
N ILE A 89 -30.17 3.98 -0.87
CA ILE A 89 -29.68 2.68 -1.34
C ILE A 89 -29.29 2.78 -2.81
N ILE A 90 -28.05 2.40 -3.11
CA ILE A 90 -27.53 2.42 -4.48
C ILE A 90 -28.08 1.22 -5.25
N THR A 91 -28.70 1.50 -6.40
CA THR A 91 -29.20 0.51 -7.33
C THR A 91 -28.29 0.38 -8.55
N SER A 92 -28.42 -0.72 -9.29
CA SER A 92 -27.67 -0.96 -10.53
C SER A 92 -27.82 0.15 -11.57
N ASN A 93 -28.97 0.85 -11.60
CA ASN A 93 -29.20 1.95 -12.53
C ASN A 93 -28.39 3.21 -12.17
N LEU A 94 -28.24 3.53 -10.88
CA LEU A 94 -27.44 4.67 -10.43
C LEU A 94 -25.95 4.47 -10.75
N LEU A 95 -25.47 3.23 -10.68
CA LEU A 95 -24.07 2.90 -10.93
C LEU A 95 -23.64 3.02 -12.39
N LYS A 96 -24.57 3.00 -13.36
CA LYS A 96 -24.23 3.11 -14.80
C LYS A 96 -23.43 4.38 -15.15
N ARG A 97 -23.50 5.41 -14.31
CA ARG A 97 -22.85 6.71 -14.51
C ARG A 97 -21.65 6.94 -13.58
N ILE A 98 -21.25 5.93 -12.81
CA ILE A 98 -20.25 6.03 -11.76
C ILE A 98 -19.13 5.04 -12.07
N ASP A 99 -17.89 5.44 -11.80
CA ASP A 99 -16.76 4.52 -11.85
C ASP A 99 -16.88 3.48 -10.73
N GLU A 100 -17.16 2.24 -11.12
CA GLU A 100 -17.29 1.11 -10.19
C GLU A 100 -16.02 0.83 -9.37
N ASN A 101 -14.86 1.35 -9.75
CA ASN A 101 -13.62 1.22 -8.97
C ASN A 101 -13.61 2.12 -7.73
N LYS A 102 -14.55 3.07 -7.63
CA LYS A 102 -14.77 3.86 -6.42
C LYS A 102 -15.48 3.05 -5.33
N ILE A 103 -16.18 1.98 -5.69
CA ILE A 103 -17.06 1.24 -4.77
C ILE A 103 -16.25 0.29 -3.89
N ILE A 104 -16.47 0.37 -2.59
CA ILE A 104 -15.96 -0.56 -1.58
C ILE A 104 -17.16 -1.19 -0.86
N PRO A 105 -17.50 -2.46 -1.17
CA PRO A 105 -18.55 -3.18 -0.44
C PRO A 105 -18.08 -3.51 0.98
N LEU A 106 -18.88 -3.14 1.98
CA LEU A 106 -18.66 -3.45 3.39
C LEU A 106 -19.76 -4.40 3.86
N ILE A 107 -19.42 -5.62 4.26
CA ILE A 107 -20.41 -6.60 4.71
C ILE A 107 -20.70 -6.40 6.20
N ARG A 108 -21.98 -6.25 6.55
CA ARG A 108 -22.44 -6.21 7.94
C ARG A 108 -23.68 -7.08 8.09
N GLN A 109 -23.46 -8.39 8.14
CA GLN A 109 -24.49 -9.43 8.04
C GLN A 109 -24.32 -10.50 9.12
N SER A 110 -25.40 -11.17 9.48
CA SER A 110 -25.36 -12.28 10.44
C SER A 110 -25.17 -13.60 9.70
N GLY A 111 -23.94 -14.10 9.63
CA GLY A 111 -23.64 -15.42 9.07
C GLY A 111 -23.71 -15.53 7.55
N THR A 112 -23.88 -14.40 6.84
CA THR A 112 -23.82 -14.36 5.37
C THR A 112 -22.78 -13.34 4.89
N THR A 113 -22.36 -13.48 3.63
CA THR A 113 -21.41 -12.57 2.95
C THR A 113 -21.97 -12.11 1.60
N LYS A 114 -23.27 -11.86 1.55
CA LYS A 114 -23.96 -11.43 0.35
C LYS A 114 -23.64 -9.96 0.07
N VAL A 115 -23.39 -9.66 -1.19
CA VAL A 115 -23.35 -8.30 -1.73
C VAL A 115 -24.43 -8.16 -2.81
N PRO A 116 -24.84 -6.93 -3.18
CA PRO A 116 -25.71 -6.73 -4.34
C PRO A 116 -25.16 -7.45 -5.57
N THR A 117 -26.05 -7.96 -6.42
CA THR A 117 -25.72 -8.84 -7.56
C THR A 117 -24.71 -8.22 -8.51
N PHE A 118 -24.80 -6.90 -8.71
CA PHE A 118 -23.90 -6.10 -9.53
C PHE A 118 -22.50 -5.91 -8.92
N LEU A 119 -22.26 -6.27 -7.66
CA LEU A 119 -20.95 -6.23 -6.99
C LEU A 119 -20.34 -7.61 -6.75
N LYS A 120 -20.94 -8.70 -7.27
CA LYS A 120 -20.46 -10.07 -7.02
C LYS A 120 -19.00 -10.32 -7.40
N SER A 121 -18.46 -9.57 -8.36
CA SER A 121 -17.07 -9.67 -8.81
C SER A 121 -16.09 -8.80 -8.01
N LYS A 122 -16.58 -7.90 -7.16
CA LYS A 122 -15.76 -6.96 -6.39
C LYS A 122 -15.32 -7.62 -5.07
N LEU A 123 -14.10 -7.34 -4.66
CA LEU A 123 -13.64 -7.66 -3.31
C LEU A 123 -14.42 -6.81 -2.30
N TYR A 124 -14.61 -7.35 -1.09
CA TYR A 124 -15.34 -6.71 0.00
C TYR A 124 -14.52 -6.74 1.29
N ILE A 125 -14.88 -5.85 2.22
CA ILE A 125 -14.34 -5.85 3.59
C ILE A 125 -15.45 -6.32 4.53
N ASN A 126 -15.14 -7.24 5.44
CA ASN A 126 -16.13 -7.89 6.29
C ASN A 126 -16.14 -7.31 7.71
N PHE A 127 -17.24 -6.67 8.09
CA PHE A 127 -17.49 -6.11 9.43
C PHE A 127 -18.53 -6.92 10.23
N SER A 128 -18.87 -8.14 9.80
CA SER A 128 -19.86 -8.98 10.46
C SER A 128 -19.43 -9.48 11.85
N LYS A 129 -18.13 -9.64 12.09
CA LYS A 129 -17.56 -10.10 13.35
C LYS A 129 -16.91 -8.94 14.10
N ASN A 130 -17.28 -8.78 15.38
CA ASN A 130 -16.73 -7.71 16.21
C ASN A 130 -15.23 -7.91 16.50
N ASP A 131 -14.79 -9.16 16.65
CA ASP A 131 -13.38 -9.49 16.95
C ASP A 131 -12.43 -9.08 15.81
N ASP A 132 -12.93 -9.08 14.57
CA ASP A 132 -12.17 -8.71 13.37
C ASP A 132 -12.27 -7.21 13.04
N PHE A 133 -13.02 -6.43 13.84
CA PHE A 133 -13.40 -5.06 13.51
C PHE A 133 -12.20 -4.14 13.26
N GLU A 134 -11.19 -4.16 14.14
CA GLU A 134 -10.00 -3.30 13.99
C GLU A 134 -9.16 -3.67 12.76
N PHE A 135 -9.09 -4.96 12.42
CA PHE A 135 -8.39 -5.42 11.22
C PHE A 135 -9.11 -4.94 9.95
N SER A 136 -10.42 -5.15 9.87
CA SER A 136 -11.25 -4.68 8.77
C SER A 136 -11.25 -3.15 8.65
N TYR A 137 -11.18 -2.45 9.79
CA TYR A 137 -11.08 -1.00 9.84
C TYR A 137 -9.74 -0.49 9.29
N ASP A 138 -8.60 -1.09 9.66
CA ASP A 138 -7.29 -0.75 9.09
C ASP A 138 -7.26 -0.97 7.57
N ASP A 139 -7.80 -2.09 7.09
CA ASP A 139 -7.89 -2.37 5.65
C ASP A 139 -8.75 -1.34 4.91
N LEU A 140 -9.88 -0.93 5.50
CA LEU A 140 -10.74 0.12 4.95
C LEU A 140 -10.02 1.47 4.86
N VAL A 141 -9.36 1.91 5.94
CA VAL A 141 -8.63 3.18 5.97
C VAL A 141 -7.51 3.19 4.94
N ARG A 142 -6.73 2.10 4.85
CA ARG A 142 -5.68 1.93 3.83
C ARG A 142 -6.24 1.98 2.42
N SER A 143 -7.37 1.31 2.18
CA SER A 143 -8.04 1.27 0.88
C SER A 143 -8.52 2.65 0.44
N ILE A 144 -9.00 3.48 1.37
CA ILE A 144 -9.45 4.85 1.07
C ILE A 144 -8.26 5.78 0.80
N HIS A 145 -7.19 5.66 1.58
CA HIS A 145 -5.94 6.41 1.39
C HIS A 145 -5.05 5.88 0.26
N ASN A 146 -5.47 4.84 -0.47
CA ASN A 146 -4.68 4.13 -1.48
C ASN A 146 -3.27 3.75 -0.97
N THR A 147 -3.17 3.32 0.28
CA THR A 147 -1.92 2.93 0.96
C THR A 147 -1.96 1.45 1.32
N PRO A 148 -1.83 0.53 0.33
CA PRO A 148 -1.94 -0.90 0.57
C PRO A 148 -0.85 -1.39 1.53
N LEU A 149 -1.19 -2.37 2.37
CA LEU A 149 -0.27 -2.97 3.33
C LEU A 149 0.96 -3.55 2.64
N PHE A 150 0.75 -4.21 1.50
CA PHE A 150 1.81 -4.78 0.67
C PHE A 150 2.02 -3.94 -0.58
N LYS A 151 3.18 -3.30 -0.69
CA LYS A 151 3.61 -2.65 -1.93
C LYS A 151 4.27 -3.70 -2.83
N LYS A 152 3.87 -3.73 -4.10
CA LYS A 152 4.50 -4.61 -5.10
C LYS A 152 6.00 -4.28 -5.13
N PRO A 153 6.90 -5.24 -4.85
CA PRO A 153 8.33 -4.99 -4.93
C PRO A 153 8.73 -4.70 -6.39
N PRO A 154 9.85 -3.99 -6.61
CA PRO A 154 10.38 -3.84 -7.95
C PRO A 154 10.66 -5.22 -8.56
N ILE A 155 10.48 -5.33 -9.87
CA ILE A 155 10.78 -6.57 -10.60
C ILE A 155 12.29 -6.80 -10.48
N GLY A 156 12.67 -7.99 -9.99
CA GLY A 156 14.06 -8.40 -9.96
C GLY A 156 14.59 -8.68 -11.36
N ASN A 157 15.91 -8.68 -11.52
CA ASN A 157 16.52 -9.03 -12.81
C ASN A 157 16.14 -10.46 -13.22
N ASN A 158 15.91 -10.67 -14.52
CA ASN A 158 15.64 -11.99 -15.05
C ASN A 158 16.90 -12.87 -14.88
N PRO A 159 16.82 -14.00 -14.15
CA PRO A 159 17.98 -14.85 -13.85
C PRO A 159 18.55 -15.57 -15.08
N PHE A 160 17.84 -15.57 -16.21
CA PHE A 160 18.24 -16.16 -17.48
C PHE A 160 18.50 -15.12 -18.57
N GLN A 161 18.37 -13.83 -18.25
CA GLN A 161 18.82 -12.78 -19.15
C GLN A 161 20.34 -12.91 -19.23
N GLN A 162 20.85 -13.27 -20.41
CA GLN A 162 22.28 -13.24 -20.66
C GLN A 162 22.72 -11.80 -20.42
N ILE A 163 23.38 -11.57 -19.29
CA ILE A 163 24.09 -10.32 -19.05
C ILE A 163 25.08 -10.23 -20.21
N GLU A 164 24.92 -9.23 -21.08
CA GLU A 164 25.97 -8.89 -22.03
C GLU A 164 27.25 -8.80 -21.20
N LYS A 165 28.23 -9.67 -21.52
CA LYS A 165 29.46 -9.85 -20.73
C LYS A 165 30.28 -8.56 -20.57
N GLU A 166 29.82 -7.43 -21.12
CA GLU A 166 30.51 -6.14 -21.14
C GLU A 166 30.31 -5.27 -19.88
N LYS A 167 29.54 -5.68 -18.86
CA LYS A 167 29.51 -4.98 -17.56
C LYS A 167 29.54 -5.89 -16.33
N ILE A 168 30.30 -6.98 -16.38
CA ILE A 168 30.69 -7.68 -15.15
C ILE A 168 32.00 -7.06 -14.66
N GLY A 169 31.88 -6.23 -13.63
CA GLY A 169 32.94 -5.34 -13.14
C GLY A 169 32.34 -3.95 -13.07
N GLY A 170 31.85 -3.59 -11.87
CA GLY A 170 31.16 -2.33 -11.65
C GLY A 170 31.92 -1.16 -12.29
N ASP A 171 31.18 -0.18 -12.78
CA ASP A 171 31.79 1.09 -13.15
C ASP A 171 32.67 1.64 -12.01
N ILE A 172 33.53 2.60 -12.35
CA ILE A 172 34.50 3.19 -11.42
C ILE A 172 33.80 3.64 -10.12
N GLU A 173 32.57 4.13 -10.21
CA GLU A 173 31.75 4.52 -9.06
C GLU A 173 31.44 3.35 -8.13
N THR A 174 31.01 2.21 -8.68
CA THR A 174 30.71 1.01 -7.88
C THR A 174 31.97 0.42 -7.24
N LEU A 175 33.10 0.39 -7.95
CA LEU A 175 34.39 -0.05 -7.40
C LEU A 175 34.82 0.86 -6.24
N ASN A 176 34.72 2.18 -6.43
CA ASN A 176 35.05 3.17 -5.42
C ASN A 176 34.16 3.06 -4.19
N LEU A 177 32.86 2.81 -4.36
CA LEU A 177 31.90 2.67 -3.27
C LEU A 177 32.20 1.43 -2.39
N VAL A 178 32.50 0.30 -3.02
CA VAL A 178 32.88 -0.93 -2.29
C VAL A 178 34.22 -0.74 -1.58
N LEU A 179 35.23 -0.19 -2.27
CA LEU A 179 36.55 0.06 -1.69
C LEU A 179 36.51 1.01 -0.50
N LYS A 180 35.76 2.13 -0.62
CA LYS A 180 35.49 3.08 0.46
C LYS A 180 34.88 2.38 1.67
N THR A 181 33.86 1.56 1.43
CA THR A 181 33.13 0.88 2.51
C THR A 181 34.03 -0.09 3.27
N ILE A 182 34.87 -0.86 2.55
CA ILE A 182 35.88 -1.72 3.18
C ILE A 182 36.82 -0.90 4.05
N ALA A 183 37.38 0.20 3.51
CA ALA A 183 38.30 1.07 4.24
C ALA A 183 37.68 1.65 5.52
N THR A 184 36.46 2.21 5.44
CA THR A 184 35.77 2.81 6.59
C THR A 184 35.39 1.78 7.66
N MET A 185 35.05 0.56 7.26
CA MET A 185 34.73 -0.50 8.21
C MET A 185 35.99 -1.06 8.88
N GLN A 186 37.11 -1.11 8.16
CA GLN A 186 38.38 -1.60 8.69
C GLN A 186 39.00 -0.65 9.72
N ASP A 187 38.71 0.65 9.62
CA ASP A 187 39.11 1.65 10.63
C ASP A 187 38.46 1.39 12.01
N ASN A 188 37.28 0.76 12.02
CA ASN A 188 36.52 0.46 13.23
C ASN A 188 36.63 -0.99 13.72
N SER A 189 37.22 -1.89 12.91
CA SER A 189 37.31 -3.32 13.24
C SER A 189 38.48 -3.98 12.51
N ALA A 190 39.23 -4.81 13.22
CA ALA A 190 40.30 -5.63 12.65
C ALA A 190 39.81 -6.63 11.58
N TYR A 191 38.50 -6.90 11.52
CA TYR A 191 37.88 -7.83 10.58
C TYR A 191 36.64 -7.21 9.94
N VAL A 192 36.58 -7.25 8.61
CA VAL A 192 35.42 -6.80 7.83
C VAL A 192 34.83 -7.96 7.06
N SER A 193 33.66 -8.44 7.49
CA SER A 193 32.94 -9.53 6.81
C SER A 193 32.36 -9.05 5.49
N GLY A 194 32.53 -9.84 4.43
CA GLY A 194 31.92 -9.53 3.13
C GLY A 194 30.40 -9.49 3.15
N LYS A 195 29.75 -10.24 4.05
CA LYS A 195 28.30 -10.16 4.23
C LYS A 195 27.89 -8.81 4.80
N ASP A 196 28.64 -8.29 5.77
CA ASP A 196 28.33 -7.01 6.42
C ASP A 196 28.54 -5.84 5.47
N ILE A 197 29.56 -5.91 4.60
CA ILE A 197 29.77 -4.93 3.51
C ILE A 197 28.58 -4.94 2.55
N ALA A 198 28.12 -6.11 2.12
CA ALA A 198 26.98 -6.23 1.22
C ALA A 198 25.69 -5.68 1.85
N VAL A 199 25.45 -5.96 3.13
CA VAL A 199 24.31 -5.42 3.91
C VAL A 199 24.41 -3.90 4.04
N LYS A 200 25.59 -3.35 4.39
CA LYS A 200 25.79 -1.91 4.56
C LYS A 200 25.56 -1.13 3.27
N LEU A 201 25.88 -1.74 2.12
CA LEU A 201 25.66 -1.17 0.80
C LEU A 201 24.26 -1.45 0.23
N ASN A 202 23.44 -2.23 0.91
CA ASN A 202 22.14 -2.68 0.44
C ASN A 202 22.21 -3.35 -0.97
N ILE A 203 23.24 -4.17 -1.19
CA ILE A 203 23.47 -4.93 -2.43
C ILE A 203 23.46 -6.43 -2.18
N SER A 204 23.21 -7.23 -3.22
CA SER A 204 23.30 -8.69 -3.09
C SER A 204 24.75 -9.14 -2.83
N TYR A 205 24.92 -10.19 -2.02
CA TYR A 205 26.25 -10.73 -1.74
C TYR A 205 26.97 -11.21 -3.01
N MET A 206 26.23 -11.75 -3.98
CA MET A 206 26.77 -12.17 -5.28
C MET A 206 27.27 -10.98 -6.11
N PHE A 207 26.54 -9.86 -6.12
CA PHE A 207 26.98 -8.63 -6.78
C PHE A 207 28.22 -8.04 -6.09
N PHE A 208 28.22 -7.95 -4.76
CA PHE A 208 29.40 -7.57 -3.99
C PHE A 208 30.61 -8.44 -4.35
N ARG A 209 30.47 -9.76 -4.39
CA ARG A 209 31.56 -10.68 -4.75
C ARG A 209 32.07 -10.43 -6.17
N ALA A 210 31.20 -10.16 -7.13
CA ALA A 210 31.59 -9.84 -8.49
C ALA A 210 32.43 -8.54 -8.56
N VAL A 211 32.02 -7.48 -7.86
CA VAL A 211 32.78 -6.22 -7.77
C VAL A 211 34.09 -6.42 -7.00
N PHE A 212 34.06 -7.17 -5.90
CA PHE A 212 35.23 -7.46 -5.08
C PHE A 212 36.30 -8.21 -5.86
N MET A 213 35.93 -9.20 -6.67
CA MET A 213 36.87 -9.91 -7.55
C MET A 213 37.62 -8.95 -8.48
N LYS A 214 36.97 -7.86 -8.92
CA LYS A 214 37.64 -6.83 -9.72
C LYS A 214 38.60 -5.97 -8.89
N LEU A 215 38.24 -5.61 -7.67
CA LEU A 215 39.15 -4.91 -6.75
C LEU A 215 40.37 -5.76 -6.39
N GLU A 216 40.20 -7.07 -6.26
CA GLU A 216 41.26 -8.05 -6.03
C GLU A 216 42.19 -8.18 -7.24
N GLU A 217 41.63 -8.28 -8.46
CA GLU A 217 42.39 -8.27 -9.72
C GLU A 217 43.22 -6.98 -9.88
N LEU A 218 42.66 -5.83 -9.48
CA LEU A 218 43.36 -4.53 -9.49
C LEU A 218 44.38 -4.38 -8.35
N GLY A 219 44.38 -5.32 -7.39
CA GLY A 219 45.26 -5.32 -6.22
C GLY A 219 44.89 -4.29 -5.15
N TYR A 220 43.64 -3.80 -5.13
CA TYR A 220 43.15 -2.83 -4.15
C TYR A 220 42.57 -3.47 -2.89
N ALA A 221 42.10 -4.72 -2.98
CA ALA A 221 41.57 -5.46 -1.83
C ALA A 221 42.01 -6.93 -1.88
N GLU A 222 42.01 -7.59 -0.72
CA GLU A 222 42.36 -9.00 -0.54
C GLU A 222 41.24 -9.75 0.18
N TRP A 223 40.98 -10.98 -0.24
CA TRP A 223 40.00 -11.86 0.38
C TRP A 223 40.65 -12.93 1.26
N SER A 224 40.17 -13.07 2.50
CA SER A 224 40.49 -14.23 3.34
C SER A 224 39.52 -15.38 3.06
N HIS A 225 40.00 -16.45 2.42
CA HIS A 225 39.21 -17.65 2.17
C HIS A 225 38.90 -18.48 3.42
N VAL A 226 39.61 -18.24 4.52
CA VAL A 226 39.40 -18.94 5.80
C VAL A 226 38.22 -18.34 6.56
N ASN A 227 38.13 -17.00 6.60
CA ASN A 227 37.15 -16.29 7.43
C ASN A 227 36.13 -15.47 6.62
N PHE A 228 36.17 -15.51 5.28
CA PHE A 228 35.31 -14.74 4.38
C PHE A 228 35.33 -13.22 4.61
N ASN A 229 36.49 -12.72 5.03
CA ASN A 229 36.71 -11.31 5.32
C ASN A 229 37.40 -10.61 4.15
N ALA A 230 37.02 -9.36 3.94
CA ALA A 230 37.64 -8.43 3.02
C ALA A 230 38.63 -7.53 3.77
N ARG A 231 39.75 -7.21 3.11
CA ARG A 231 40.73 -6.23 3.61
C ARG A 231 41.18 -5.32 2.49
N ILE A 232 41.38 -4.04 2.78
CA ILE A 232 42.03 -3.12 1.83
C ILE A 232 43.56 -3.30 1.85
N THR A 233 44.19 -3.31 0.67
CA THR A 233 45.65 -3.40 0.55
C THR A 233 46.29 -2.02 0.70
N ASN A 234 47.62 -1.96 0.86
CA ASN A 234 48.34 -0.68 0.85
C ASN A 234 48.12 0.11 -0.46
N LYS A 235 48.03 -0.60 -1.60
CA LYS A 235 47.72 -0.01 -2.90
C LYS A 235 46.29 0.54 -2.93
N GLY A 236 45.33 -0.19 -2.34
CA GLY A 236 43.95 0.27 -2.20
C GLY A 236 43.81 1.49 -1.32
N ILE A 237 44.55 1.57 -0.20
CA ILE A 237 44.55 2.73 0.70
C ILE A 237 45.05 3.97 -0.04
N LEU A 238 46.18 3.87 -0.75
CA LEU A 238 46.75 4.98 -1.52
C LEU A 238 45.80 5.45 -2.63
N TYR A 239 45.17 4.49 -3.33
CA TYR A 239 44.15 4.81 -4.33
C TYR A 239 42.95 5.52 -3.70
N ALA A 240 42.45 5.05 -2.56
CA ALA A 240 41.31 5.63 -1.88
C ALA A 240 41.57 7.07 -1.41
N TYR A 241 42.77 7.34 -0.89
CA TYR A 241 43.20 8.69 -0.51
C TYR A 241 43.31 9.63 -1.72
N ASN A 242 43.99 9.19 -2.79
CA ASN A 242 44.20 10.02 -3.99
C ASN A 242 42.90 10.36 -4.73
N ASN A 243 41.85 9.56 -4.55
CA ASN A 243 40.54 9.76 -5.17
C ASN A 243 39.49 10.32 -4.20
N GLY A 244 39.88 10.77 -3.01
CA GLY A 244 38.97 11.41 -2.04
C GLY A 244 37.87 10.48 -1.50
N LEU A 245 38.15 9.17 -1.43
CA LEU A 245 37.19 8.17 -0.95
C LEU A 245 37.20 8.07 0.58
N VAL A 246 38.34 8.31 1.20
CA VAL A 246 38.60 8.30 2.65
C VAL A 246 39.46 9.48 3.07
#